data_AF-A0A428GXX7-F1
#
_entry.id   AF-A0A428GXX7-F1
#
_cell.length_a   1.000
_cell.length_b   1.000
_cell.length_c   1.000
_cell.angle_alpha   90.00
_cell.angle_beta   90.00
_cell.angle_gamma   90.00
#
_symmetry.space_group_name_H-M   'P 1'
#
loop_
_entity.id
_entity.type
_entity.pdbx_description
1 polymer ?
#
loop_
_entity_poly.entity_id
_entity_poly.type
_entity_poly.pdbx_seq_one_letter_code
_entity_poly.pdbx_strand_id
1 'polypeptide(L)'
;MPRSLCWKNEYTDYMQEICPGRLTPEVTKLLNEKFGTNYTASQIGGVRKRLGLLVGKVFKKRILTSEQHDYFLKNYVGKTSQTFATEMNEKFGLSLTAQQVKNYRRNNRLNSGLSGQFEKGHTPTNKGKKLPNMPKNSGQFKKGNKPPNYVPVGTIAQTTDGYPKIKVADPNVWELLHRKTWIEHNGPIPKGHSIIFLDGDRSNYDIANLACLSRNEIARMNQNHLFTSDADLTKSGIGLTKLTNKIREVEKNG
;
A
#
# COMPACT_ATOMS: atom_id res chain seq x y z
N MET A 1 -20.27 -11.87 39.03
CA MET A 1 -19.12 -12.23 39.89
C MET A 1 -18.40 -13.42 39.26
N PRO A 2 -17.14 -13.30 38.79
CA PRO A 2 -16.44 -14.48 38.31
C PRO A 2 -16.18 -15.39 39.52
N ARG A 3 -16.69 -16.63 39.48
CA ARG A 3 -16.45 -17.66 40.48
C ARG A 3 -14.93 -17.77 40.70
N SER A 4 -14.47 -17.50 41.91
CA SER A 4 -13.10 -17.78 42.31
C SER A 4 -12.84 -19.26 42.05
N LEU A 5 -11.93 -19.56 41.13
CA LEU A 5 -11.41 -20.90 40.91
C LEU A 5 -10.92 -21.41 42.27
N CYS A 6 -11.45 -22.53 42.77
CA CYS A 6 -11.01 -23.14 44.02
C CYS A 6 -9.61 -23.72 43.79
N TRP A 7 -8.59 -22.87 43.90
CA TRP A 7 -7.22 -23.18 43.57
C TRP A 7 -6.44 -23.51 44.84
N LYS A 8 -5.95 -24.75 44.94
CA LYS A 8 -5.17 -25.22 46.09
C LYS A 8 -3.67 -25.04 45.85
N ASN A 9 -2.90 -24.90 46.94
CA ASN A 9 -1.45 -24.73 46.87
C ASN A 9 -0.76 -25.92 46.18
N GLU A 10 -1.24 -27.15 46.43
CA GLU A 10 -0.74 -28.37 45.77
C GLU A 10 -0.83 -28.33 44.23
N TYR A 11 -1.77 -27.57 43.67
CA TYR A 11 -1.89 -27.39 42.22
C TYR A 11 -0.82 -26.44 41.68
N THR A 12 -0.43 -25.44 42.45
CA THR A 12 0.64 -24.50 42.09
C THR A 12 1.98 -25.21 42.01
N ASP A 13 2.29 -26.05 43.01
CA ASP A 13 3.54 -26.80 43.07
C ASP A 13 3.64 -27.78 41.89
N TYR A 14 2.54 -28.51 41.63
CA TYR A 14 2.50 -29.41 40.47
C TYR A 14 2.56 -28.67 39.13
N MET A 15 1.93 -27.50 39.04
CA MET A 15 2.01 -26.65 37.86
C MET A 15 3.43 -26.18 37.58
N GLN A 16 4.22 -25.83 38.60
CA GLN A 16 5.63 -25.44 38.43
C GLN A 16 6.47 -26.60 37.87
N GLU A 17 6.16 -27.84 38.27
CA GLU A 17 6.82 -29.06 37.79
C GLU A 17 6.50 -29.35 36.31
N ILE A 18 5.21 -29.28 35.92
CA ILE A 18 4.76 -29.74 34.58
C ILE A 18 4.72 -28.64 33.50
N CYS A 19 4.76 -27.36 33.87
CA CYS A 19 4.65 -26.25 32.92
C CYS A 19 5.84 -26.04 31.98
N PRO A 20 7.11 -26.33 32.35
CA PRO A 20 8.25 -26.16 31.45
C PRO A 20 8.09 -26.99 30.16
N GLY A 21 8.19 -26.33 29.00
CA GLY A 21 8.17 -26.99 27.68
C GLY A 21 6.82 -27.53 27.19
N ARG A 22 5.78 -27.60 28.03
CA ARG A 22 4.46 -28.17 27.67
C ARG A 22 3.40 -27.12 27.35
N LEU A 23 2.55 -27.43 26.37
CA LEU A 23 1.43 -26.57 25.97
C LEU A 23 0.32 -26.54 27.03
N THR A 24 -0.45 -25.45 27.09
CA THR A 24 -1.56 -25.30 28.04
C THR A 24 -2.58 -26.44 27.99
N PRO A 25 -3.03 -26.96 26.82
CA PRO A 25 -3.95 -28.09 26.76
C PRO A 25 -3.38 -29.39 27.35
N GLU A 26 -2.10 -29.66 27.15
CA GLU A 26 -1.41 -30.85 27.68
C GLU A 26 -1.29 -30.77 29.21
N VAL A 27 -0.86 -29.61 29.72
CA VAL A 27 -0.79 -29.34 31.17
C VAL A 27 -2.16 -29.43 31.82
N THR A 28 -3.21 -28.96 31.14
CA THR A 28 -4.59 -29.05 31.62
C THR A 28 -5.03 -30.51 31.77
N LYS A 29 -4.73 -31.36 30.78
CA LYS A 29 -5.05 -32.78 30.82
C LYS A 29 -4.37 -33.48 32.00
N LEU A 30 -3.05 -33.27 32.17
CA LEU A 30 -2.28 -33.88 33.27
C LEU A 30 -2.75 -33.44 34.66
N LEU A 31 -3.11 -32.16 34.80
CA LEU A 31 -3.61 -31.62 36.06
C LEU A 31 -5.01 -32.15 36.40
N ASN A 32 -5.87 -32.28 35.40
CA ASN A 32 -7.20 -32.90 35.56
C ASN A 32 -7.09 -34.38 35.92
N GLU A 33 -6.19 -35.12 35.27
CA GLU A 33 -5.96 -36.55 35.54
C GLU A 33 -5.38 -36.79 36.95
N LYS A 34 -4.38 -35.99 37.37
CA LYS A 34 -3.73 -36.18 38.68
C LYS A 34 -4.64 -35.84 39.86
N PHE A 35 -5.45 -34.80 39.74
CA PHE A 35 -6.25 -34.28 40.85
C PHE A 35 -7.76 -34.51 40.70
N GLY A 36 -8.20 -35.24 39.67
CA GLY A 36 -9.62 -35.49 39.39
C GLY A 36 -10.42 -34.21 39.14
N THR A 37 -9.77 -33.17 38.59
CA THR A 37 -10.40 -31.86 38.35
C THR A 37 -10.95 -31.78 36.93
N ASN A 38 -11.81 -30.79 36.67
CA ASN A 38 -12.42 -30.57 35.35
C ASN A 38 -12.18 -29.14 34.86
N TYR A 39 -10.92 -28.71 34.90
CA TYR A 39 -10.55 -27.39 34.41
C TYR A 39 -10.46 -27.37 32.88
N THR A 40 -10.87 -26.24 32.30
CA THR A 40 -10.69 -25.96 30.88
C THR A 40 -9.31 -25.35 30.61
N ALA A 41 -8.81 -25.53 29.39
CA ALA A 41 -7.51 -24.97 28.98
C ALA A 41 -7.46 -23.43 29.08
N SER A 42 -8.61 -22.74 28.97
CA SER A 42 -8.70 -21.30 29.16
C SER A 42 -8.50 -20.90 30.63
N GLN A 43 -9.12 -21.64 31.57
CA GLN A 43 -8.97 -21.42 33.01
C GLN A 43 -7.51 -21.64 33.44
N ILE A 44 -6.89 -22.75 33.02
CA ILE A 44 -5.47 -23.03 33.30
C ILE A 44 -4.56 -21.99 32.62
N GLY A 45 -4.90 -21.52 31.42
CA GLY A 45 -4.18 -20.44 30.75
C GLY A 45 -4.16 -19.14 31.56
N GLY A 46 -5.29 -18.76 32.16
CA GLY A 46 -5.37 -17.62 33.07
C GLY A 46 -4.52 -17.80 34.33
N VAL A 47 -4.49 -19.01 34.89
CA VAL A 47 -3.67 -19.33 36.07
C VAL A 47 -2.17 -19.28 35.75
N ARG A 48 -1.73 -19.86 34.62
CA ARG A 48 -0.33 -19.76 34.14
C ARG A 48 0.15 -18.33 34.05
N LYS A 49 -0.69 -17.43 33.53
CA LYS A 49 -0.37 -16.00 33.42
C LYS A 49 -0.21 -15.35 34.80
N ARG A 50 -1.08 -15.68 35.77
CA ARG A 50 -1.02 -15.16 37.14
C ARG A 50 0.22 -15.66 37.90
N LEU A 51 0.61 -16.91 37.68
CA LEU A 51 1.78 -17.55 38.32
C LEU A 51 3.11 -17.27 37.61
N GLY A 52 3.12 -16.49 36.51
CA GLY A 52 4.34 -16.25 35.72
C GLY A 52 4.85 -17.48 34.94
N LEU A 53 4.08 -18.58 34.89
CA LEU A 53 4.39 -19.82 34.18
C LEU A 53 4.04 -19.72 32.69
N LEU A 54 4.53 -18.67 32.05
CA LEU A 54 4.25 -18.37 30.65
C LEU A 54 4.73 -19.54 29.78
N VAL A 55 3.87 -19.90 28.83
CA VAL A 55 4.23 -20.73 27.70
C VAL A 55 5.34 -19.96 26.98
N GLY A 56 6.58 -20.44 27.03
CA GLY A 56 7.74 -19.82 26.36
C GLY A 56 7.54 -19.77 24.84
N LYS A 57 8.61 -19.62 24.05
CA LYS A 57 8.52 -19.84 22.58
C LYS A 57 8.18 -21.30 22.31
N VAL A 58 6.92 -21.69 22.44
CA VAL A 58 6.54 -23.08 22.24
C VAL A 58 6.55 -23.40 20.76
N PHE A 59 7.14 -24.55 20.49
CA PHE A 59 7.19 -25.22 19.21
C PHE A 59 5.79 -25.22 18.58
N LYS A 60 5.58 -24.31 17.63
CA LYS A 60 4.41 -24.37 16.74
C LYS A 60 4.55 -25.69 16.00
N LYS A 61 3.51 -26.53 16.07
CA LYS A 61 3.37 -27.80 15.33
C LYS A 61 3.86 -27.57 13.90
N ARG A 62 5.12 -27.94 13.65
CA ARG A 62 5.73 -27.80 12.33
C ARG A 62 5.03 -28.85 11.48
N ILE A 63 4.54 -28.42 10.31
CA ILE A 63 3.98 -29.32 9.30
C ILE A 63 4.98 -30.42 8.91
N LEU A 64 6.27 -30.16 9.11
CA LEU A 64 7.36 -31.09 8.86
C LEU A 64 8.06 -31.46 10.18
N THR A 65 8.47 -32.72 10.30
CA THR A 65 9.39 -33.18 11.34
C THR A 65 10.78 -32.54 11.17
N SER A 66 11.69 -32.73 12.13
CA SER A 66 13.06 -32.19 12.00
C SER A 66 13.78 -32.76 10.78
N GLU A 67 13.69 -34.07 10.57
CA GLU A 67 14.29 -34.75 9.42
C GLU A 67 13.72 -34.23 8.09
N GLN A 68 12.39 -34.09 8.00
CA GLN A 68 11.74 -33.55 6.81
C GLN A 68 12.12 -32.09 6.55
N HIS A 69 12.36 -31.30 7.61
CA HIS A 69 12.84 -29.94 7.49
C HIS A 69 14.28 -29.88 6.96
N ASP A 70 15.17 -30.73 7.45
CA ASP A 70 16.56 -30.79 6.98
C ASP A 70 16.62 -31.20 5.51
N TYR A 71 15.78 -32.16 5.11
CA TYR A 71 15.61 -32.51 3.70
C TYR A 71 15.06 -31.31 2.89
N PHE A 72 14.09 -30.59 3.44
CA PHE A 72 13.53 -29.40 2.82
C PHE A 72 14.62 -28.38 2.50
N LEU A 73 15.46 -28.04 3.49
CA LEU A 73 16.52 -27.04 3.36
C LEU A 73 17.58 -27.42 2.33
N LYS A 74 17.88 -28.71 2.18
CA LYS A 74 18.86 -29.20 1.20
C LYS A 74 18.36 -29.16 -0.25
N ASN A 75 17.04 -29.25 -0.47
CA ASN A 75 16.50 -29.60 -1.80
C ASN A 75 15.48 -28.59 -2.38
N TYR A 76 15.13 -27.51 -1.68
CA TYR A 76 14.03 -26.63 -2.09
C TYR A 76 14.36 -25.64 -3.24
N VAL A 77 15.63 -25.36 -3.48
CA VAL A 77 16.09 -24.36 -4.46
C VAL A 77 15.83 -24.84 -5.89
N GLY A 78 15.42 -23.93 -6.78
CA GLY A 78 15.13 -24.21 -8.20
C GLY A 78 13.82 -24.94 -8.46
N LYS A 79 13.08 -25.37 -7.43
CA LYS A 79 11.85 -26.16 -7.59
C LYS A 79 10.60 -25.34 -7.29
N THR A 80 9.59 -25.47 -8.15
CA THR A 80 8.25 -24.91 -7.90
C THR A 80 7.64 -25.53 -6.65
N SER A 81 6.70 -24.84 -6.00
CA SER A 81 6.02 -25.42 -4.82
C SER A 81 5.21 -26.67 -5.14
N GLN A 82 4.75 -26.82 -6.39
CA GLN A 82 4.01 -28.00 -6.83
C GLN A 82 4.94 -29.21 -6.98
N THR A 83 6.00 -29.07 -7.76
CA THR A 83 7.00 -30.13 -7.94
C THR A 83 7.58 -30.58 -6.59
N PHE A 84 7.88 -29.63 -5.71
CA PHE A 84 8.46 -29.94 -4.41
C PHE A 84 7.46 -30.58 -3.43
N ALA A 85 6.17 -30.27 -3.54
CA ALA A 85 5.14 -30.95 -2.76
C ALA A 85 5.03 -32.43 -3.16
N THR A 86 5.01 -32.73 -4.47
CA THR A 86 4.99 -34.10 -4.99
C THR A 86 6.19 -34.91 -4.48
N GLU A 87 7.41 -34.36 -4.59
CA GLU A 87 8.63 -35.03 -4.12
C GLU A 87 8.62 -35.32 -2.62
N MET A 88 8.16 -34.35 -1.80
CA MET A 88 8.04 -34.54 -0.35
C MET A 88 6.99 -35.61 0.00
N ASN A 89 5.89 -35.67 -0.76
CA ASN A 89 4.83 -36.66 -0.56
C ASN A 89 5.29 -38.07 -0.91
N GLU A 90 5.97 -38.23 -2.05
CA GLU A 90 6.54 -39.51 -2.48
C GLU A 90 7.60 -40.01 -1.51
N LYS A 91 8.51 -39.13 -1.06
CA LYS A 91 9.63 -39.52 -0.19
C LYS A 91 9.21 -39.87 1.24
N PHE A 92 8.29 -39.10 1.81
CA PHE A 92 7.94 -39.20 3.24
C PHE A 92 6.52 -39.72 3.48
N GLY A 93 5.80 -40.16 2.43
CA GLY A 93 4.41 -40.62 2.54
C GLY A 93 3.45 -39.52 3.01
N LEU A 94 3.73 -38.27 2.64
CA LEU A 94 2.95 -37.10 3.09
C LEU A 94 1.79 -36.78 2.12
N SER A 95 0.93 -35.87 2.55
CA SER A 95 -0.15 -35.31 1.72
C SER A 95 -0.09 -33.78 1.72
N LEU A 96 1.10 -33.23 1.45
CA LEU A 96 1.35 -31.80 1.32
C LEU A 96 0.76 -31.26 0.04
N THR A 97 0.13 -30.10 0.14
CA THR A 97 -0.30 -29.28 -0.99
C THR A 97 0.78 -28.28 -1.39
N ALA A 98 0.76 -27.83 -2.64
CA ALA A 98 1.63 -26.76 -3.13
C ALA A 98 1.52 -25.48 -2.25
N GLN A 99 0.31 -25.17 -1.76
CA GLN A 99 0.08 -24.01 -0.89
C GLN A 99 0.72 -24.19 0.49
N GLN A 100 0.71 -25.39 1.06
CA GLN A 100 1.40 -25.69 2.32
C GLN A 100 2.91 -25.53 2.17
N VAL A 101 3.50 -26.03 1.08
CA VAL A 101 4.93 -25.82 0.76
C VAL A 101 5.26 -24.33 0.59
N LYS A 102 4.42 -23.58 -0.15
CA LYS A 102 4.58 -22.12 -0.32
C LYS A 102 4.53 -21.38 1.01
N ASN A 103 3.55 -21.69 1.85
CA ASN A 103 3.42 -21.10 3.18
C ASN A 103 4.59 -21.47 4.08
N TYR A 104 5.07 -22.72 4.01
CA TYR A 104 6.25 -23.18 4.75
C TYR A 104 7.50 -22.40 4.37
N ARG A 105 7.75 -22.21 3.06
CA ARG A 105 8.85 -21.37 2.56
C ARG A 105 8.77 -19.95 3.10
N ARG A 106 7.59 -19.31 3.00
CA ARG A 106 7.36 -17.95 3.51
C ARG A 106 7.64 -17.85 5.01
N ASN A 107 7.12 -18.79 5.80
CA ASN A 107 7.26 -18.77 7.26
C ASN A 107 8.70 -19.02 7.71
N ASN A 108 9.50 -19.73 6.91
CA ASN A 108 10.92 -20.00 7.17
C ASN A 108 11.87 -19.12 6.35
N ARG A 109 11.36 -18.07 5.67
CA ARG A 109 12.14 -17.13 4.84
C ARG A 109 13.01 -17.81 3.77
N LEU A 110 12.50 -18.88 3.18
CA LEU A 110 13.16 -19.65 2.13
C LEU A 110 12.74 -19.17 0.74
N ASN A 111 13.69 -18.82 -0.12
CA ASN A 111 13.44 -18.40 -1.49
C ASN A 111 13.88 -19.48 -2.48
N SER A 112 12.97 -19.99 -3.31
CA SER A 112 13.31 -21.02 -4.31
C SER A 112 14.17 -20.51 -5.48
N GLY A 113 14.40 -19.20 -5.60
CA GLY A 113 15.20 -18.62 -6.68
C GLY A 113 14.46 -18.53 -8.03
N LEU A 114 13.18 -18.91 -8.07
CA LEU A 114 12.32 -18.80 -9.25
C LEU A 114 11.62 -17.43 -9.23
N SER A 115 11.90 -16.59 -10.22
CA SER A 115 11.27 -15.26 -10.36
C SER A 115 9.89 -15.31 -11.01
N GLY A 116 9.65 -16.32 -11.85
CA GLY A 116 8.46 -16.39 -12.71
C GLY A 116 8.44 -15.31 -13.81
N GLN A 117 9.56 -14.60 -14.01
CA GLN A 117 9.70 -13.59 -15.04
C GLN A 117 9.95 -14.26 -16.40
N PHE A 118 9.34 -13.75 -17.46
CA PHE A 118 9.73 -14.13 -18.82
C PHE A 118 11.11 -13.57 -19.16
N GLU A 119 11.97 -14.40 -19.74
CA GLU A 119 13.30 -13.98 -20.17
C GLU A 119 13.25 -12.79 -21.14
N LYS A 120 14.26 -11.91 -21.08
CA LYS A 120 14.32 -10.75 -21.97
C LYS A 120 14.36 -11.23 -23.43
N GLY A 121 13.43 -10.75 -24.25
CA GLY A 121 13.26 -11.19 -25.64
C GLY A 121 12.25 -12.32 -25.84
N HIS A 122 11.66 -12.85 -24.77
CA HIS A 122 10.56 -13.81 -24.86
C HIS A 122 9.40 -13.23 -25.68
N THR A 123 9.07 -13.90 -26.78
CA THR A 123 7.93 -13.56 -27.62
C THR A 123 6.70 -14.35 -27.16
N PRO A 124 5.64 -13.68 -26.69
CA PRO A 124 4.40 -14.36 -26.31
C PRO A 124 3.82 -15.19 -27.46
N THR A 125 3.25 -16.36 -27.16
CA THR A 125 2.69 -17.29 -28.13
C THR A 125 1.62 -16.67 -29.04
N ASN A 126 0.95 -15.63 -28.56
CA ASN A 126 -0.10 -14.88 -29.24
C ASN A 126 0.41 -13.66 -30.03
N LYS A 127 1.70 -13.31 -29.96
CA LYS A 127 2.24 -12.15 -30.68
C LYS A 127 2.06 -12.35 -32.19
N GLY A 128 1.35 -11.41 -32.83
CA GLY A 128 1.06 -11.46 -34.27
C GLY A 128 -0.02 -12.47 -34.68
N LYS A 129 -0.55 -13.28 -33.76
CA LYS A 129 -1.65 -14.19 -34.03
C LYS A 129 -2.98 -13.52 -33.69
N LYS A 130 -3.97 -13.69 -34.56
CA LYS A 130 -5.36 -13.37 -34.22
C LYS A 130 -5.89 -14.46 -33.29
N LEU A 131 -6.60 -14.08 -32.22
CA LEU A 131 -7.30 -15.04 -31.37
C LEU A 131 -8.31 -15.84 -32.22
N PRO A 132 -8.42 -17.17 -32.06
CA PRO A 132 -9.47 -17.95 -32.73
C PRO A 132 -10.84 -17.37 -32.36
N ASN A 133 -11.78 -17.32 -33.31
CA ASN A 133 -13.15 -16.82 -33.14
C ASN A 133 -13.30 -15.33 -32.76
N MET A 134 -12.27 -14.50 -32.91
CA MET A 134 -12.40 -13.06 -32.72
C MET A 134 -12.75 -12.36 -34.05
N PRO A 135 -13.82 -11.54 -34.11
CA PRO A 135 -14.07 -10.70 -35.29
C PRO A 135 -12.88 -9.76 -35.54
N LYS A 136 -12.69 -9.31 -36.79
CA LYS A 136 -11.59 -8.40 -37.16
C LYS A 136 -11.47 -7.29 -36.10
N ASN A 137 -10.26 -7.12 -35.56
CA ASN A 137 -9.92 -6.08 -34.59
C ASN A 137 -10.10 -4.66 -35.17
N SER A 138 -10.10 -4.52 -36.50
CA SER A 138 -10.54 -3.31 -37.19
C SER A 138 -12.06 -3.24 -37.27
N GLY A 139 -12.63 -2.14 -36.75
CA GLY A 139 -14.07 -1.84 -36.87
C GLY A 139 -14.97 -2.36 -35.75
N GLN A 140 -14.42 -2.82 -34.62
CA GLN A 140 -15.25 -3.24 -33.47
C GLN A 140 -16.10 -2.10 -32.89
N PHE A 141 -15.64 -0.86 -33.00
CA PHE A 141 -16.46 0.31 -32.74
C PHE A 141 -17.07 0.82 -34.05
N LYS A 142 -18.38 1.03 -34.05
CA LYS A 142 -19.07 1.69 -35.17
C LYS A 142 -18.44 3.08 -35.39
N LYS A 143 -18.24 3.50 -36.65
CA LYS A 143 -17.78 4.86 -36.96
C LYS A 143 -18.72 5.88 -36.31
N GLY A 144 -18.16 6.86 -35.59
CA GLY A 144 -18.94 7.85 -34.85
C GLY A 144 -19.40 7.39 -33.45
N ASN A 145 -19.02 6.19 -33.01
CA ASN A 145 -19.29 5.76 -31.64
C ASN A 145 -18.53 6.65 -30.64
N LYS A 146 -19.28 7.38 -29.81
CA LYS A 146 -18.73 8.19 -28.73
C LYS A 146 -18.75 7.34 -27.45
N PRO A 147 -17.68 7.34 -26.65
CA PRO A 147 -17.68 6.64 -25.37
C PRO A 147 -18.76 7.23 -24.45
N PRO A 148 -19.31 6.46 -23.49
CA PRO A 148 -20.32 6.95 -22.55
C PRO A 148 -19.90 8.21 -21.78
N ASN A 149 -18.60 8.36 -21.52
CA ASN A 149 -18.04 9.51 -20.81
C ASN A 149 -17.73 10.71 -21.73
N TYR A 150 -18.19 10.67 -22.97
CA TYR A 150 -18.03 11.80 -23.89
C TYR A 150 -18.83 13.01 -23.38
N VAL A 151 -18.17 14.16 -23.40
CA VAL A 151 -18.80 15.46 -23.18
C VAL A 151 -18.50 16.39 -24.36
N PRO A 152 -19.42 17.29 -24.76
CA PRO A 152 -19.20 18.20 -25.88
C PRO A 152 -18.11 19.23 -25.59
N VAL A 153 -17.49 19.77 -26.65
CA VAL A 153 -16.61 20.94 -26.58
C VAL A 153 -17.37 22.11 -25.95
N GLY A 154 -16.71 22.88 -25.07
CA GLY A 154 -17.31 23.92 -24.25
C GLY A 154 -17.74 23.45 -22.85
N THR A 155 -17.81 22.14 -22.59
CA THR A 155 -18.14 21.62 -21.25
C THR A 155 -17.07 22.04 -20.24
N ILE A 156 -17.51 22.61 -19.12
CA ILE A 156 -16.66 22.88 -17.96
C ILE A 156 -16.75 21.69 -17.00
N ALA A 157 -15.60 21.18 -16.57
CA ALA A 157 -15.48 20.11 -15.59
C ALA A 157 -14.45 20.48 -14.53
N GLN A 158 -14.54 19.87 -13.36
CA GLN A 158 -13.55 20.02 -12.30
C GLN A 158 -12.46 18.94 -12.44
N THR A 159 -11.21 19.30 -12.14
CA THR A 159 -10.14 18.31 -11.93
C THR A 159 -10.24 17.69 -10.54
N THR A 160 -9.57 16.56 -10.33
CA THR A 160 -9.44 15.93 -9.00
C THR A 160 -8.83 16.89 -7.97
N ASP A 161 -7.95 17.79 -8.41
CA ASP A 161 -7.28 18.79 -7.56
C ASP A 161 -8.14 20.07 -7.32
N GLY A 162 -9.35 20.12 -7.90
CA GLY A 162 -10.30 21.22 -7.73
C GLY A 162 -10.11 22.41 -8.66
N TYR A 163 -9.44 22.23 -9.82
CA TYR A 163 -9.33 23.28 -10.83
C TYR A 163 -10.40 23.13 -11.91
N PRO A 164 -11.11 24.22 -12.26
CA PRO A 164 -11.99 24.22 -13.43
C PRO A 164 -11.19 24.07 -14.73
N LYS A 165 -11.68 23.21 -15.62
CA LYS A 165 -11.17 23.01 -16.99
C LYS A 165 -12.29 23.05 -18.01
N ILE A 166 -12.00 23.57 -19.20
CA ILE A 166 -12.91 23.61 -20.34
C ILE A 166 -12.42 22.68 -21.44
N LYS A 167 -13.33 21.92 -22.05
CA LYS A 167 -13.02 21.11 -23.22
C LYS A 167 -12.94 22.02 -24.45
N VAL A 168 -11.78 22.12 -25.08
CA VAL A 168 -11.55 23.04 -26.21
C VAL A 168 -11.59 22.33 -27.57
N ALA A 169 -11.31 21.03 -27.61
CA ALA A 169 -11.40 20.24 -28.84
C ALA A 169 -11.61 18.74 -28.57
N ASP A 170 -12.10 18.03 -29.59
CA ASP A 170 -12.25 16.58 -29.58
C ASP A 170 -10.93 15.87 -29.96
N PRO A 171 -10.69 14.65 -29.47
CA PRO A 171 -11.57 13.86 -28.59
C PRO A 171 -11.46 14.21 -27.09
N ASN A 172 -10.31 14.71 -26.62
CA ASN A 172 -10.05 14.96 -25.21
C ASN A 172 -9.02 16.07 -24.96
N VAL A 173 -9.16 17.22 -25.63
CA VAL A 173 -8.30 18.38 -25.42
C VAL A 173 -8.96 19.31 -24.41
N TRP A 174 -8.31 19.47 -23.25
CA TRP A 174 -8.80 20.28 -22.13
C TRP A 174 -7.79 21.35 -21.75
N GLU A 175 -8.29 22.51 -21.39
CA GLU A 175 -7.48 23.62 -20.86
C GLU A 175 -7.99 24.04 -19.50
N LEU A 176 -7.07 24.38 -18.59
CA LEU A 176 -7.41 24.92 -17.28
C LEU A 176 -7.89 26.36 -17.43
N LEU A 177 -9.05 26.68 -16.86
CA LEU A 177 -9.70 27.98 -17.08
C LEU A 177 -8.81 29.15 -16.63
N HIS A 178 -8.22 29.09 -15.44
CA HIS A 178 -7.32 30.14 -14.96
C HIS A 178 -6.10 30.40 -15.86
N ARG A 179 -5.55 29.36 -16.52
CA ARG A 179 -4.44 29.53 -17.48
C ARG A 179 -4.94 30.15 -18.77
N LYS A 180 -6.10 29.70 -19.25
CA LYS A 180 -6.74 30.22 -20.46
C LYS A 180 -7.06 31.71 -20.28
N THR A 181 -7.75 32.09 -19.20
CA THR A 181 -8.07 33.48 -18.86
C THR A 181 -6.80 34.33 -18.74
N TRP A 182 -5.75 33.83 -18.09
CA TRP A 182 -4.47 34.56 -18.05
C TRP A 182 -3.90 34.82 -19.45
N ILE A 183 -3.86 33.79 -20.31
CA ILE A 183 -3.28 33.88 -21.65
C ILE A 183 -4.05 34.84 -22.56
N GLU A 184 -5.38 34.83 -22.47
CA GLU A 184 -6.25 35.73 -23.23
C GLU A 184 -6.01 37.21 -22.89
N HIS A 185 -5.68 37.54 -21.64
CA HIS A 185 -5.49 38.92 -21.18
C HIS A 185 -4.03 39.40 -21.17
N ASN A 186 -3.07 38.55 -20.79
CA ASN A 186 -1.67 38.94 -20.56
C ASN A 186 -0.67 38.24 -21.50
N GLY A 187 -1.14 37.31 -22.33
CA GLY A 187 -0.29 36.53 -23.23
C GLY A 187 0.36 35.30 -22.56
N PRO A 188 1.38 34.71 -23.21
CA PRO A 188 1.90 33.40 -22.84
C PRO A 188 2.54 33.39 -21.44
N ILE A 189 2.28 32.32 -20.68
CA ILE A 189 2.90 32.12 -19.36
C ILE A 189 4.40 31.82 -19.55
N PRO A 190 5.32 32.65 -19.01
CA PRO A 190 6.75 32.45 -19.22
C PRO A 190 7.23 31.12 -18.63
N LYS A 191 8.31 30.56 -19.20
CA LYS A 191 8.92 29.33 -18.68
C LYS A 191 9.32 29.53 -17.22
N GLY A 192 8.98 28.56 -16.37
CA GLY A 192 9.30 28.64 -14.94
C GLY A 192 8.31 29.46 -14.10
N HIS A 193 7.23 29.97 -14.71
CA HIS A 193 6.16 30.68 -14.00
C HIS A 193 4.91 29.81 -13.85
N SER A 194 4.06 30.17 -12.91
CA SER A 194 2.76 29.53 -12.65
C SER A 194 1.72 30.59 -12.29
N ILE A 195 0.47 30.31 -12.62
CA ILE A 195 -0.66 31.17 -12.27
C ILE A 195 -1.16 30.75 -10.90
N ILE A 196 -1.35 31.74 -10.03
CA ILE A 196 -1.87 31.58 -8.68
C ILE A 196 -3.21 32.31 -8.54
N PHE A 197 -4.01 31.88 -7.57
CA PHE A 197 -5.26 32.51 -7.15
C PHE A 197 -4.95 33.35 -5.92
N LEU A 198 -5.25 34.65 -5.98
CA LEU A 198 -4.87 35.59 -4.91
C LEU A 198 -5.68 35.35 -3.63
N ASP A 199 -6.95 34.99 -3.76
CA ASP A 199 -7.85 34.62 -2.66
C ASP A 199 -7.77 33.12 -2.24
N GLY A 200 -6.98 32.32 -2.96
CA GLY A 200 -6.89 30.88 -2.75
C GLY A 200 -8.08 30.04 -3.26
N ASP A 201 -9.14 30.67 -3.80
CA ASP A 201 -10.28 29.98 -4.40
C ASP A 201 -9.98 29.62 -5.87
N ARG A 202 -9.80 28.32 -6.11
CA ARG A 202 -9.50 27.77 -7.45
C ARG A 202 -10.64 27.93 -8.44
N SER A 203 -11.85 28.23 -7.97
CA SER A 203 -13.02 28.47 -8.81
C SER A 203 -13.12 29.93 -9.27
N ASN A 204 -12.46 30.87 -8.58
CA ASN A 204 -12.42 32.28 -8.94
C ASN A 204 -11.29 32.58 -9.94
N TYR A 205 -11.53 32.28 -11.21
CA TYR A 205 -10.59 32.54 -12.31
C TYR A 205 -10.76 33.94 -12.95
N ASP A 206 -11.34 34.91 -12.25
CA ASP A 206 -11.35 36.30 -12.71
C ASP A 206 -9.92 36.83 -12.85
N ILE A 207 -9.64 37.56 -13.93
CA ILE A 207 -8.29 38.05 -14.19
C ILE A 207 -7.73 38.92 -13.05
N ALA A 208 -8.59 39.67 -12.33
CA ALA A 208 -8.19 40.48 -11.18
C ALA A 208 -7.76 39.64 -9.96
N ASN A 209 -8.20 38.38 -9.89
CA ASN A 209 -7.82 37.41 -8.85
C ASN A 209 -6.64 36.51 -9.25
N LEU A 210 -6.13 36.65 -10.47
CA LEU A 210 -5.01 35.84 -10.96
C LEU A 210 -3.70 36.62 -10.95
N ALA A 211 -2.61 35.95 -10.57
CA ALA A 211 -1.27 36.50 -10.71
C ALA A 211 -0.30 35.45 -11.26
N CYS A 212 0.65 35.90 -12.07
CA CYS A 212 1.72 35.06 -12.61
C CYS A 212 3.00 35.28 -11.82
N LEU A 213 3.50 34.22 -11.20
CA LEU A 213 4.71 34.24 -10.37
C LEU A 213 5.70 33.17 -10.82
N SER A 214 6.97 33.44 -10.65
CA SER A 214 8.03 32.46 -10.80
C SER A 214 7.94 31.38 -9.71
N ARG A 215 8.45 30.17 -10.01
CA ARG A 215 8.51 29.07 -9.03
C ARG A 215 9.29 29.44 -7.77
N ASN A 216 10.30 30.31 -7.87
CA ASN A 216 11.07 30.77 -6.72
C ASN A 216 10.21 31.66 -5.81
N GLU A 217 9.48 32.62 -6.37
CA GLU A 217 8.56 33.47 -5.59
C GLU A 217 7.49 32.64 -4.89
N ILE A 218 6.86 31.69 -5.60
CA ILE A 218 5.86 30.78 -5.00
C ILE A 218 6.47 29.97 -3.85
N ALA A 219 7.68 29.44 -4.02
CA ALA A 219 8.37 28.70 -2.97
C ALA A 219 8.63 29.56 -1.73
N ARG A 220 9.08 30.81 -1.90
CA ARG A 220 9.31 31.75 -0.80
C ARG A 220 8.02 32.17 -0.10
N MET A 221 6.95 32.41 -0.87
CA MET A 221 5.64 32.72 -0.29
C MET A 221 5.10 31.56 0.55
N ASN A 222 5.24 30.31 0.08
CA ASN A 222 4.85 29.13 0.85
C ASN A 222 5.69 28.96 2.12
N GLN A 223 7.01 29.14 2.05
CA GLN A 223 7.91 29.04 3.21
C GLN A 223 7.58 30.07 4.30
N ASN A 224 7.16 31.27 3.90
CA ASN A 224 6.85 32.37 4.79
C ASN A 224 5.35 32.48 5.13
N HIS A 225 4.53 31.51 4.71
CA HIS A 225 3.08 31.51 4.93
C HIS A 225 2.37 32.80 4.46
N LEU A 226 2.75 33.32 3.29
CA LEU A 226 2.25 34.59 2.74
C LEU A 226 1.02 34.43 1.81
N PHE A 227 0.49 33.21 1.68
CA PHE A 227 -0.78 32.97 1.02
C PHE A 227 -1.91 33.04 2.02
N THR A 228 -2.90 33.87 1.75
CA THR A 228 -4.09 34.05 2.60
C THR A 228 -5.36 33.97 1.77
N SER A 229 -6.51 33.92 2.43
CA SER A 229 -7.81 33.99 1.75
C SER A 229 -8.16 35.39 1.26
N ASP A 230 -7.44 36.42 1.71
CA ASP A 230 -7.63 37.81 1.29
C ASP A 230 -6.68 38.12 0.12
N ALA A 231 -7.26 38.51 -1.02
CA ALA A 231 -6.50 38.76 -2.22
C ALA A 231 -5.48 39.91 -2.06
N ASP A 232 -5.80 40.94 -1.29
CA ASP A 232 -4.94 42.12 -1.13
C ASP A 232 -3.79 41.86 -0.16
N LEU A 233 -4.01 41.04 0.86
CA LEU A 233 -2.93 40.52 1.70
C LEU A 233 -1.98 39.63 0.92
N THR A 234 -2.49 38.72 0.09
CA THR A 234 -1.67 37.88 -0.79
C THR A 234 -0.87 38.73 -1.78
N LYS A 235 -1.48 39.77 -2.39
CA LYS A 235 -0.75 40.74 -3.24
C LYS A 235 0.38 41.45 -2.49
N SER A 236 0.14 41.85 -1.24
CA SER A 236 1.17 42.47 -0.39
C SER A 236 2.32 41.49 -0.09
N GLY A 237 1.99 40.21 0.17
CA GLY A 237 2.96 39.14 0.33
C GLY A 237 3.82 38.88 -0.91
N ILE A 238 3.24 38.98 -2.11
CA ILE A 238 3.98 38.94 -3.38
C ILE A 238 4.99 40.09 -3.44
N GLY A 239 4.55 41.31 -3.13
CA GLY A 239 5.41 42.51 -3.10
C GLY A 239 6.60 42.34 -2.15
N LEU A 240 6.34 41.90 -0.92
CA LEU A 240 7.37 41.60 0.08
C LEU A 240 8.36 40.53 -0.40
N THR A 241 7.86 39.48 -1.05
CA THR A 241 8.69 38.39 -1.58
C THR A 241 9.60 38.87 -2.71
N LYS A 242 9.07 39.69 -3.63
CA LYS A 242 9.86 40.30 -4.71
C LYS A 242 10.96 41.21 -4.17
N LEU A 243 10.62 42.05 -3.18
CA LEU A 243 11.59 42.92 -2.53
C LEU A 243 12.71 42.12 -1.85
N THR A 244 12.34 41.10 -1.06
CA THR A 244 13.29 40.24 -0.35
C THR A 244 14.21 39.48 -1.31
N ASN A 245 13.66 38.97 -2.42
CA ASN A 245 14.46 38.31 -3.46
C ASN A 245 15.45 39.27 -4.11
N LYS A 246 15.04 40.52 -4.37
CA LYS A 246 15.92 41.53 -4.97
C LYS A 246 17.05 41.94 -4.02
N ILE A 247 16.75 42.12 -2.73
CA ILE A 247 17.77 42.42 -1.70
C ILE A 247 18.85 41.33 -1.70
N ARG A 248 18.45 40.05 -1.62
CA ARG A 248 19.37 38.91 -1.61
C ARG A 248 20.19 38.77 -2.91
N GLU A 249 19.60 39.13 -4.05
CA GLU A 249 20.31 39.14 -5.32
C GLU A 249 21.45 40.18 -5.31
N VAL A 250 21.19 41.37 -4.77
CA VAL A 250 22.19 42.42 -4.63
C VAL A 250 23.28 42.02 -3.63
N GLU A 251 22.92 41.48 -2.46
CA GLU A 251 23.89 40.99 -1.44
C GLU A 251 24.80 39.88 -1.95
N LYS A 252 24.33 39.07 -2.91
CA LYS A 252 25.12 37.98 -3.48
C LYS A 252 26.06 38.45 -4.60
N ASN A 253 25.71 39.55 -5.26
CA ASN A 253 26.43 40.08 -6.42
C ASN A 253 27.38 41.23 -6.06
N GLY A 254 27.27 41.82 -4.86
CA GLY A 254 28.23 42.76 -4.27
C GLY A 254 29.21 42.05 -3.37
#